data_AF-A0A2X2VE49-F1
#
_entry.id   AF-A0A2X2VE49-F1
#
_cell.length_a   1.000
_cell.length_b   1.000
_cell.length_c   1.000
_cell.angle_alpha   90.00
_cell.angle_beta   90.00
_cell.angle_gamma   90.00
#
_symmetry.space_group_name_H-M   'P 1'
#
loop_
_entity.id
_entity.type
_entity.pdbx_description
1 polymer ?
#
loop_
_entity_poly.entity_id
_entity_poly.type
_entity_poly.pdbx_seq_one_letter_code
_entity_poly.pdbx_strand_id
1 'polypeptide(L)'
;MTPPAAAALGGAGGDAVSILGAGKITNHGSFVGGNGGAGANGSSTTSDGGTGAKGGNGLSIDGRGTLTNDIGASITGGLGGTGGGSGGDASRGGSGGEGGSGVMIGAGGLVVNHGDILGGMGNRGGGGGGDAGGAGGAGISMTSGGGNVVNTGTISGGNGGEPGTAGGNNGVGSVGVGGVGISGSDMTIVNSGTLSGGMDFDGQNRSQAVLFTGGTNSLELRDGYNVLGNVQATAGDDTLILGGAADSQFDASSIGDTAQYEGFEHFHKTGGKYLGIEQHHGCYNALDFV
;
A
#
# COMPACT_ATOMS: atom_id res chain seq x y z
N MET A 1 39.14 -15.13 -4.83
CA MET A 1 38.35 -15.04 -3.58
C MET A 1 37.02 -15.70 -3.87
N THR A 2 36.64 -16.72 -3.08
CA THR A 2 35.31 -17.34 -3.18
C THR A 2 34.27 -16.37 -2.59
N PRO A 3 33.12 -16.16 -3.25
CA PRO A 3 32.06 -15.35 -2.67
C PRO A 3 31.57 -15.97 -1.35
N PRO A 4 31.16 -15.16 -0.37
CA PRO A 4 30.62 -15.67 0.88
C PRO A 4 29.38 -16.53 0.59
N ALA A 5 29.23 -17.62 1.34
CA ALA A 5 28.04 -18.46 1.26
C ALA A 5 26.85 -17.70 1.87
N ALA A 6 25.84 -17.40 1.05
CA ALA A 6 24.59 -16.78 1.52
C ALA A 6 23.78 -17.77 2.36
N ALA A 7 23.30 -17.34 3.52
CA ALA A 7 22.41 -18.15 4.34
C ALA A 7 21.02 -18.32 3.67
N ALA A 8 20.32 -19.38 4.03
CA ALA A 8 19.04 -19.76 3.43
C ALA A 8 17.93 -18.72 3.67
N LEU A 9 17.04 -18.59 2.69
CA LEU A 9 15.86 -17.74 2.75
C LEU A 9 14.76 -18.38 3.61
N GLY A 10 13.93 -17.54 4.24
CA GLY A 10 12.68 -18.00 4.85
C GLY A 10 11.66 -18.48 3.79
N GLY A 11 10.69 -19.30 4.21
CA GLY A 11 9.55 -19.66 3.37
C GLY A 11 8.54 -18.51 3.26
N ALA A 12 7.96 -18.28 2.08
CA ALA A 12 6.93 -17.26 1.90
C ALA A 12 5.65 -17.58 2.69
N GLY A 13 4.97 -16.53 3.17
CA GLY A 13 3.65 -16.67 3.77
C GLY A 13 2.60 -17.05 2.72
N GLY A 14 1.66 -17.93 3.09
CA GLY A 14 0.54 -18.31 2.22
C GLY A 14 -0.57 -17.26 2.21
N ASP A 15 -1.26 -17.10 1.08
CA ASP A 15 -2.48 -16.27 1.03
C ASP A 15 -3.57 -16.88 1.92
N ALA A 16 -4.38 -16.04 2.59
CA ALA A 16 -5.49 -16.55 3.39
C ALA A 16 -6.57 -17.17 2.49
N VAL A 17 -6.85 -16.52 1.36
CA VAL A 17 -7.75 -16.99 0.31
C VAL A 17 -7.10 -16.71 -1.04
N SER A 18 -7.02 -17.72 -1.91
CA SER A 18 -6.49 -17.62 -3.27
C SER A 18 -7.49 -18.15 -4.28
N ILE A 19 -7.78 -17.35 -5.31
CA ILE A 19 -8.77 -17.65 -6.36
C ILE A 19 -8.09 -17.55 -7.72
N LEU A 20 -8.17 -18.64 -8.46
CA LEU A 20 -7.79 -18.65 -9.87
C LEU A 20 -9.01 -18.23 -10.72
N GLY A 21 -8.85 -17.17 -11.53
CA GLY A 21 -9.92 -16.62 -12.36
C GLY A 21 -10.77 -15.53 -11.69
N ALA A 22 -11.97 -15.28 -12.22
CA ALA A 22 -12.79 -14.08 -11.96
C ALA A 22 -13.65 -14.11 -10.66
N GLY A 23 -13.31 -14.97 -9.69
CA GLY A 23 -14.26 -15.36 -8.62
C GLY A 23 -14.90 -14.21 -7.83
N LYS A 24 -16.05 -14.53 -7.21
CA LYS A 24 -16.83 -13.62 -6.37
C LYS A 24 -16.72 -13.99 -4.91
N ILE A 25 -16.41 -13.02 -4.06
CA ILE A 25 -16.25 -13.17 -2.61
C ILE A 25 -17.11 -12.14 -1.88
N THR A 26 -17.75 -12.61 -0.82
CA THR A 26 -18.32 -11.75 0.22
C THR A 26 -17.71 -12.15 1.55
N ASN A 27 -16.96 -11.25 2.17
CA ASN A 27 -16.33 -11.46 3.45
C ASN A 27 -17.21 -10.88 4.56
N HIS A 28 -17.57 -11.72 5.52
CA HIS A 28 -18.28 -11.34 6.75
C HIS A 28 -17.41 -11.51 8.01
N GLY A 29 -16.15 -11.95 7.85
CA GLY A 29 -15.26 -12.32 8.94
C GLY A 29 -13.86 -11.73 8.74
N SER A 30 -12.83 -12.54 9.01
CA SER A 30 -11.44 -12.10 8.91
C SER A 30 -10.63 -13.01 7.98
N PHE A 31 -9.95 -12.41 7.02
CA PHE A 31 -8.93 -13.05 6.19
C PHE A 31 -7.56 -12.51 6.59
N VAL A 32 -6.64 -13.38 6.98
CA VAL A 32 -5.29 -12.99 7.42
C VAL A 32 -4.26 -13.82 6.66
N GLY A 33 -3.44 -13.15 5.87
CA GLY A 33 -2.33 -13.76 5.16
C GLY A 33 -1.30 -14.36 6.13
N GLY A 34 -0.67 -15.46 5.73
CA GLY A 34 0.39 -16.09 6.51
C GLY A 34 1.62 -15.20 6.59
N ASN A 35 2.35 -15.24 7.71
CA ASN A 35 3.59 -14.48 7.85
C ASN A 35 4.73 -15.11 7.03
N GLY A 36 5.64 -14.28 6.53
CA GLY A 36 6.89 -14.73 5.94
C GLY A 36 7.83 -15.35 6.98
N GLY A 37 8.55 -16.38 6.58
CA GLY A 37 9.58 -17.02 7.40
C GLY A 37 10.81 -16.14 7.57
N ALA A 38 11.47 -16.29 8.72
CA ALA A 38 12.74 -15.63 9.00
C ALA A 38 13.85 -16.14 8.07
N GLY A 39 14.76 -15.25 7.69
CA GLY A 39 16.01 -15.64 7.05
C GLY A 39 16.96 -16.32 8.04
N ALA A 40 17.79 -17.24 7.55
CA ALA A 40 18.73 -17.96 8.40
C ALA A 40 19.90 -17.04 8.82
N ASN A 41 20.44 -17.25 10.02
CA ASN A 41 21.66 -16.56 10.43
C ASN A 41 22.87 -17.08 9.64
N GLY A 42 23.86 -16.22 9.44
CA GLY A 42 25.16 -16.61 8.91
C GLY A 42 25.83 -17.67 9.80
N SER A 43 26.35 -18.74 9.19
CA SER A 43 26.95 -19.88 9.90
C SER A 43 28.47 -19.76 10.13
N SER A 44 29.09 -18.66 9.68
CA SER A 44 30.54 -18.43 9.74
C SER A 44 30.88 -16.95 9.78
N THR A 45 32.10 -16.61 10.19
CA THR A 45 32.56 -15.20 10.31
C THR A 45 32.52 -14.39 9.01
N THR A 46 32.34 -15.06 7.87
CA THR A 46 32.27 -14.45 6.54
C THR A 46 30.94 -14.67 5.83
N SER A 47 29.93 -15.27 6.46
CA SER A 47 28.63 -15.56 5.81
C SER A 47 27.59 -14.52 6.17
N ASP A 48 26.91 -13.99 5.17
CA ASP A 48 25.81 -13.06 5.35
C ASP A 48 24.55 -13.76 5.87
N GLY A 49 23.71 -13.00 6.57
CA GLY A 49 22.38 -13.43 6.98
C GLY A 49 21.42 -13.56 5.80
N GLY A 50 20.50 -14.51 5.87
CA GLY A 50 19.48 -14.74 4.86
C GLY A 50 18.38 -13.68 4.94
N THR A 51 17.74 -13.35 3.82
CA THR A 51 16.63 -12.39 3.84
C THR A 51 15.37 -13.01 4.43
N GLY A 52 14.60 -12.19 5.14
CA GLY A 52 13.24 -12.54 5.54
C GLY A 52 12.34 -12.68 4.32
N ALA A 53 11.41 -13.63 4.36
CA ALA A 53 10.48 -13.86 3.27
C ALA A 53 9.29 -12.90 3.31
N LYS A 54 8.61 -12.74 2.17
CA LYS A 54 7.38 -11.93 2.09
C LYS A 54 6.21 -12.60 2.83
N GLY A 55 5.33 -11.81 3.43
CA GLY A 55 4.02 -12.24 3.94
C GLY A 55 3.02 -12.55 2.82
N GLY A 56 2.11 -13.48 3.06
CA GLY A 56 1.03 -13.83 2.13
C GLY A 56 -0.05 -12.76 2.08
N ASN A 57 -0.84 -12.71 1.02
CA ASN A 57 -1.92 -11.74 0.92
C ASN A 57 -3.12 -12.14 1.79
N GLY A 58 -3.92 -11.16 2.23
CA GLY A 58 -5.20 -11.47 2.87
C GLY A 58 -6.17 -12.14 1.89
N LEU A 59 -6.27 -11.59 0.68
CA LEU A 59 -7.02 -12.16 -0.43
C LEU A 59 -6.26 -11.98 -1.74
N SER A 60 -6.19 -13.02 -2.55
CA SER A 60 -5.60 -13.02 -3.88
C SER A 60 -6.61 -13.53 -4.90
N ILE A 61 -6.90 -12.71 -5.92
CA ILE A 61 -7.73 -13.10 -7.06
C ILE A 61 -6.94 -12.84 -8.34
N ASP A 62 -6.56 -13.90 -9.05
CA ASP A 62 -5.73 -13.77 -10.26
C ASP A 62 -6.49 -13.18 -11.46
N GLY A 63 -7.79 -13.49 -11.59
CA GLY A 63 -8.63 -13.00 -12.68
C GLY A 63 -9.45 -11.75 -12.33
N ARG A 64 -10.51 -11.50 -13.11
CA ARG A 64 -11.44 -10.36 -12.94
C ARG A 64 -12.37 -10.52 -11.73
N GLY A 65 -11.86 -10.28 -10.53
CA GLY A 65 -12.56 -10.60 -9.27
C GLY A 65 -13.69 -9.65 -8.87
N THR A 66 -14.63 -10.15 -8.08
CA THR A 66 -15.56 -9.31 -7.30
C THR A 66 -15.38 -9.58 -5.82
N LEU A 67 -15.09 -8.54 -5.04
CA LEU A 67 -15.01 -8.58 -3.59
C LEU A 67 -16.07 -7.65 -2.98
N THR A 68 -16.79 -8.15 -2.00
CA THR A 68 -17.51 -7.33 -1.01
C THR A 68 -16.94 -7.65 0.38
N ASN A 69 -16.38 -6.66 1.06
CA ASN A 69 -15.95 -6.77 2.44
C ASN A 69 -16.95 -6.02 3.32
N ASP A 70 -17.71 -6.75 4.13
CA ASP A 70 -18.82 -6.19 4.89
C ASP A 70 -18.35 -5.33 6.07
N ILE A 71 -19.29 -4.56 6.63
CA ILE A 71 -19.08 -3.79 7.85
C ILE A 71 -18.61 -4.74 8.97
N GLY A 72 -17.51 -4.38 9.62
CA GLY A 72 -16.90 -5.19 10.70
C GLY A 72 -16.06 -6.38 10.22
N ALA A 73 -16.00 -6.64 8.91
CA ALA A 73 -15.13 -7.65 8.33
C ALA A 73 -13.74 -7.07 8.03
N SER A 74 -12.70 -7.92 8.08
CA SER A 74 -11.31 -7.52 7.84
C SER A 74 -10.59 -8.42 6.85
N ILE A 75 -9.72 -7.80 6.04
CA ILE A 75 -8.79 -8.50 5.17
C ILE A 75 -7.41 -7.90 5.42
N THR A 76 -6.45 -8.71 5.86
CA THR A 76 -5.12 -8.25 6.27
C THR A 76 -4.03 -9.10 5.63
N GLY A 77 -3.06 -8.43 5.00
CA GLY A 77 -1.85 -9.09 4.53
C GLY A 77 -1.00 -9.62 5.69
N GLY A 78 -0.28 -10.71 5.45
CA GLY A 78 0.66 -11.28 6.40
C GLY A 78 1.88 -10.40 6.62
N LEU A 79 2.50 -10.52 7.79
CA LEU A 79 3.74 -9.82 8.10
C LEU A 79 4.88 -10.38 7.26
N GLY A 80 5.86 -9.53 6.92
CA GLY A 80 7.14 -10.02 6.41
C GLY A 80 7.91 -10.84 7.45
N GLY A 81 8.89 -11.61 7.00
CA GLY A 81 9.82 -12.35 7.85
C GLY A 81 10.99 -11.48 8.31
N THR A 82 11.59 -11.79 9.46
CA THR A 82 12.78 -11.09 9.93
C THR A 82 14.01 -11.47 9.10
N GLY A 83 14.90 -10.52 8.82
CA GLY A 83 16.22 -10.81 8.26
C GLY A 83 17.09 -11.61 9.24
N GLY A 84 17.92 -12.52 8.73
CA GLY A 84 18.87 -13.29 9.52
C GLY A 84 20.07 -12.45 9.96
N GLY A 85 20.66 -12.75 11.11
CA GLY A 85 21.88 -12.09 11.57
C GLY A 85 23.12 -12.48 10.77
N SER A 86 24.10 -11.59 10.71
CA SER A 86 25.42 -11.87 10.12
C SER A 86 26.19 -12.91 10.95
N GLY A 87 27.09 -13.64 10.31
CA GLY A 87 27.92 -14.65 11.01
C GLY A 87 29.21 -14.09 11.62
N GLY A 88 29.55 -12.83 11.36
CA GLY A 88 30.69 -12.11 11.95
C GLY A 88 30.88 -10.68 11.43
N ASP A 89 31.87 -9.97 11.96
CA ASP A 89 32.07 -8.53 11.73
C ASP A 89 32.34 -8.13 10.26
N ALA A 90 32.81 -9.08 9.45
CA ALA A 90 33.08 -8.87 8.02
C ALA A 90 31.88 -9.25 7.11
N SER A 91 30.75 -9.65 7.70
CA SER A 91 29.54 -10.07 6.98
C SER A 91 28.35 -9.16 7.31
N ARG A 92 27.28 -9.26 6.52
CA ARG A 92 26.08 -8.43 6.63
C ARG A 92 24.88 -9.21 7.17
N GLY A 93 23.91 -8.49 7.73
CA GLY A 93 22.61 -9.07 8.06
C GLY A 93 21.81 -9.35 6.78
N GLY A 94 20.71 -10.10 6.89
CA GLY A 94 19.73 -10.20 5.81
C GLY A 94 18.74 -9.04 5.85
N SER A 95 18.13 -8.68 4.72
CA SER A 95 17.02 -7.72 4.73
C SER A 95 15.77 -8.29 5.41
N GLY A 96 14.94 -7.40 5.94
CA GLY A 96 13.60 -7.77 6.37
C GLY A 96 12.71 -8.13 5.18
N GLY A 97 11.74 -9.01 5.41
CA GLY A 97 10.74 -9.38 4.43
C GLY A 97 9.64 -8.32 4.32
N GLU A 98 9.08 -8.19 3.13
CA GLU A 98 7.93 -7.32 2.87
C GLU A 98 6.64 -7.89 3.46
N GLY A 99 5.70 -7.01 3.82
CA GLY A 99 4.34 -7.42 4.11
C GLY A 99 3.58 -7.91 2.87
N GLY A 100 2.59 -8.78 3.07
CA GLY A 100 1.64 -9.15 2.03
C GLY A 100 0.62 -8.04 1.78
N SER A 101 -0.03 -8.03 0.61
CA SER A 101 -1.12 -7.08 0.37
C SER A 101 -2.37 -7.49 1.15
N GLY A 102 -3.23 -6.53 1.51
CA GLY A 102 -4.56 -6.85 2.00
C GLY A 102 -5.33 -7.61 0.93
N VAL A 103 -5.51 -6.97 -0.23
CA VAL A 103 -6.13 -7.56 -1.41
C VAL A 103 -5.20 -7.41 -2.62
N MET A 104 -5.01 -8.49 -3.37
CA MET A 104 -4.35 -8.49 -4.67
C MET A 104 -5.35 -8.94 -5.74
N ILE A 105 -5.50 -8.15 -6.81
CA ILE A 105 -6.33 -8.50 -7.97
C ILE A 105 -5.49 -8.45 -9.25
N GLY A 106 -5.43 -9.57 -9.96
CA GLY A 106 -4.53 -9.77 -11.09
C GLY A 106 -4.99 -9.12 -12.40
N ALA A 107 -6.27 -9.28 -12.75
CA ALA A 107 -6.81 -8.82 -14.04
C ALA A 107 -7.94 -7.79 -13.91
N GLY A 108 -8.00 -7.12 -12.76
CA GLY A 108 -8.96 -6.08 -12.44
C GLY A 108 -10.27 -6.60 -11.86
N GLY A 109 -11.28 -5.74 -11.70
CA GLY A 109 -12.55 -6.19 -11.11
C GLY A 109 -13.31 -5.13 -10.33
N LEU A 110 -14.06 -5.57 -9.33
CA LEU A 110 -14.80 -4.68 -8.43
C LEU A 110 -14.47 -5.04 -6.97
N VAL A 111 -14.00 -4.06 -6.22
CA VAL A 111 -13.87 -4.13 -4.76
C VAL A 111 -14.87 -3.18 -4.14
N VAL A 112 -15.75 -3.72 -3.29
CA VAL A 112 -16.64 -2.95 -2.43
C VAL A 112 -16.19 -3.17 -0.99
N ASN A 113 -15.71 -2.12 -0.34
CA ASN A 113 -15.24 -2.17 1.03
C ASN A 113 -16.12 -1.35 1.98
N HIS A 114 -16.66 -2.02 2.97
CA HIS A 114 -17.38 -1.44 4.11
C HIS A 114 -16.68 -1.70 5.45
N GLY A 115 -15.68 -2.60 5.46
CA GLY A 115 -14.86 -2.92 6.63
C GLY A 115 -13.41 -2.44 6.47
N ASP A 116 -12.45 -3.26 6.91
CA ASP A 116 -11.03 -2.93 6.86
C ASP A 116 -10.27 -3.80 5.85
N ILE A 117 -9.50 -3.16 4.97
CA ILE A 117 -8.52 -3.81 4.09
C ILE A 117 -7.15 -3.23 4.39
N LEU A 118 -6.25 -4.05 4.92
CA LEU A 118 -4.97 -3.62 5.46
C LEU A 118 -3.82 -4.40 4.80
N GLY A 119 -2.80 -3.68 4.33
CA GLY A 119 -1.53 -4.28 3.98
C GLY A 119 -0.82 -4.84 5.23
N GLY A 120 -0.10 -5.93 5.05
CA GLY A 120 0.77 -6.50 6.07
C GLY A 120 1.95 -5.57 6.34
N MET A 121 2.48 -5.57 7.56
CA MET A 121 3.68 -4.79 7.86
C MET A 121 4.93 -5.50 7.32
N GLY A 122 5.91 -4.71 6.91
CA GLY A 122 7.26 -5.20 6.74
C GLY A 122 7.87 -5.58 8.09
N ASN A 123 8.99 -6.29 8.07
CA ASN A 123 9.65 -6.74 9.29
C ASN A 123 11.11 -6.30 9.38
N ARG A 124 11.73 -6.50 10.53
CA ARG A 124 13.07 -6.02 10.83
C ARG A 124 14.13 -6.63 9.89
N GLY A 125 15.09 -5.81 9.48
CA GLY A 125 16.37 -6.29 8.96
C GLY A 125 17.19 -7.08 10.00
N GLY A 126 18.14 -7.87 9.51
CA GLY A 126 19.02 -8.70 10.31
C GLY A 126 20.10 -7.91 11.05
N GLY A 127 20.61 -8.49 12.13
CA GLY A 127 21.72 -7.90 12.88
C GLY A 127 23.06 -8.08 12.18
N GLY A 128 24.03 -7.21 12.47
CA GLY A 128 25.41 -7.34 11.98
C GLY A 128 25.74 -6.56 10.71
N GLY A 129 24.84 -5.66 10.28
CA GLY A 129 25.19 -4.57 9.38
C GLY A 129 24.24 -4.36 8.20
N GLY A 130 23.89 -3.09 7.97
CA GLY A 130 23.61 -2.47 6.68
C GLY A 130 22.28 -2.74 6.00
N ASP A 131 21.55 -3.78 6.40
CA ASP A 131 20.41 -4.24 5.61
C ASP A 131 19.07 -3.66 6.06
N ALA A 132 18.21 -3.39 5.09
CA ALA A 132 17.00 -2.62 5.29
C ALA A 132 15.91 -3.41 6.02
N GLY A 133 15.04 -2.68 6.72
CA GLY A 133 13.74 -3.20 7.11
C GLY A 133 12.89 -3.49 5.86
N GLY A 134 12.00 -4.46 5.97
CA GLY A 134 11.09 -4.81 4.88
C GLY A 134 10.04 -3.72 4.66
N ALA A 135 9.56 -3.58 3.43
CA ALA A 135 8.47 -2.66 3.12
C ALA A 135 7.12 -3.17 3.64
N GLY A 136 6.20 -2.26 3.93
CA GLY A 136 4.80 -2.61 4.14
C GLY A 136 4.12 -3.05 2.84
N GLY A 137 3.18 -3.98 2.94
CA GLY A 137 2.33 -4.41 1.83
C GLY A 137 1.26 -3.37 1.49
N ALA A 138 0.71 -3.42 0.28
CA ALA A 138 -0.35 -2.52 -0.13
C ALA A 138 -1.68 -2.88 0.54
N GLY A 139 -2.60 -1.91 0.70
CA GLY A 139 -3.98 -2.21 1.06
C GLY A 139 -4.65 -3.01 -0.07
N ILE A 140 -4.71 -2.40 -1.24
CA ILE A 140 -5.14 -3.03 -2.50
C ILE A 140 -4.05 -2.86 -3.55
N SER A 141 -3.71 -3.94 -4.24
CA SER A 141 -2.86 -3.92 -5.44
C SER A 141 -3.62 -4.51 -6.63
N MET A 142 -3.87 -3.69 -7.65
CA MET A 142 -4.41 -4.15 -8.93
C MET A 142 -3.27 -4.17 -9.96
N THR A 143 -2.87 -5.35 -10.41
CA THR A 143 -1.65 -5.50 -11.22
C THR A 143 -1.89 -5.29 -12.72
N SER A 144 -3.08 -5.61 -13.22
CA SER A 144 -3.48 -5.34 -14.60
C SER A 144 -5.00 -5.30 -14.76
N GLY A 145 -5.49 -4.77 -15.88
CA GLY A 145 -6.90 -4.90 -16.30
C GLY A 145 -7.89 -3.89 -15.70
N GLY A 146 -7.41 -2.91 -14.93
CA GLY A 146 -8.24 -1.84 -14.38
C GLY A 146 -9.08 -2.25 -13.18
N GLY A 147 -10.08 -1.46 -12.83
CA GLY A 147 -11.08 -1.91 -11.87
C GLY A 147 -11.75 -0.81 -11.09
N ASN A 148 -12.84 -1.18 -10.43
CA ASN A 148 -13.64 -0.28 -9.64
C ASN A 148 -13.40 -0.56 -8.15
N VAL A 149 -13.09 0.48 -7.38
CA VAL A 149 -13.02 0.41 -5.92
C VAL A 149 -14.09 1.34 -5.36
N VAL A 150 -14.98 0.81 -4.53
CA VAL A 150 -15.94 1.59 -3.75
C VAL A 150 -15.58 1.41 -2.30
N ASN A 151 -15.13 2.48 -1.64
CA ASN A 151 -14.71 2.45 -0.25
C ASN A 151 -15.62 3.32 0.62
N THR A 152 -16.20 2.69 1.64
CA THR A 152 -16.91 3.34 2.75
C THR A 152 -16.28 3.01 4.11
N GLY A 153 -15.36 2.05 4.14
CA GLY A 153 -14.59 1.66 5.32
C GLY A 153 -13.15 2.17 5.25
N THR A 154 -12.19 1.35 5.68
CA THR A 154 -10.76 1.66 5.67
C THR A 154 -10.01 0.84 4.64
N ILE A 155 -9.18 1.49 3.83
CA ILE A 155 -8.15 0.83 3.03
C ILE A 155 -6.81 1.46 3.38
N SER A 156 -5.86 0.67 3.88
CA SER A 156 -4.55 1.16 4.28
C SER A 156 -3.42 0.25 3.81
N GLY A 157 -2.32 0.85 3.36
CA GLY A 157 -1.04 0.14 3.28
C GLY A 157 -0.51 -0.22 4.68
N GLY A 158 0.35 -1.22 4.73
CA GLY A 158 1.05 -1.64 5.94
C GLY A 158 2.26 -0.75 6.24
N ASN A 159 2.70 -0.73 7.49
CA ASN A 159 3.91 0.03 7.86
C ASN A 159 5.19 -0.69 7.42
N GLY A 160 6.25 0.08 7.22
CA GLY A 160 7.60 -0.45 7.01
C GLY A 160 8.23 -1.03 8.28
N GLY A 161 9.18 -1.93 8.09
CA GLY A 161 9.90 -2.62 9.15
C GLY A 161 11.12 -1.85 9.66
N GLU A 162 11.56 -2.20 10.87
CA GLU A 162 12.76 -1.62 11.50
C GLU A 162 14.04 -1.96 10.71
N PRO A 163 15.03 -1.05 10.66
CA PRO A 163 16.31 -1.33 10.01
C PRO A 163 17.10 -2.45 10.71
N GLY A 164 17.98 -3.10 9.95
CA GLY A 164 19.02 -3.97 10.51
C GLY A 164 19.98 -3.18 11.41
N THR A 165 20.45 -3.81 12.49
CA THR A 165 21.40 -3.15 13.41
C THR A 165 22.77 -2.99 12.76
N ALA A 166 23.55 -2.01 13.23
CA ALA A 166 24.96 -1.89 12.88
C ALA A 166 25.75 -3.17 13.22
N GLY A 167 26.83 -3.40 12.47
CA GLY A 167 27.85 -4.42 12.72
C GLY A 167 29.22 -3.78 12.91
N GLY A 168 30.25 -4.59 13.24
CA GLY A 168 31.60 -4.08 13.53
C GLY A 168 32.21 -3.23 12.42
N ASN A 169 31.92 -3.55 11.15
CA ASN A 169 32.40 -2.79 9.98
C ASN A 169 31.28 -2.14 9.14
N ASN A 170 30.02 -2.27 9.55
CA ASN A 170 28.85 -1.95 8.74
C ASN A 170 27.89 -1.03 9.51
N GLY A 171 27.36 0.00 8.86
CA GLY A 171 26.39 0.93 9.47
C GLY A 171 25.01 0.33 9.73
N VAL A 172 24.10 1.14 10.26
CA VAL A 172 22.66 0.82 10.38
C VAL A 172 22.04 0.79 8.97
N GLY A 173 21.12 -0.15 8.72
CA GLY A 173 20.40 -0.21 7.44
C GLY A 173 19.35 0.89 7.29
N SER A 174 18.71 0.95 6.13
CA SER A 174 17.56 1.85 5.90
C SER A 174 16.29 1.33 6.58
N VAL A 175 15.43 2.24 7.02
CA VAL A 175 14.08 1.88 7.48
C VAL A 175 13.27 1.29 6.33
N GLY A 176 12.36 0.38 6.64
CA GLY A 176 11.36 -0.06 5.70
C GLY A 176 10.40 1.08 5.37
N VAL A 177 10.00 1.17 4.10
CA VAL A 177 8.98 2.13 3.65
C VAL A 177 7.58 1.59 3.90
N GLY A 178 6.62 2.48 4.12
CA GLY A 178 5.20 2.11 4.19
C GLY A 178 4.64 1.67 2.83
N GLY A 179 3.68 0.76 2.86
CA GLY A 179 2.94 0.32 1.68
C GLY A 179 1.93 1.35 1.21
N VAL A 180 1.60 1.33 -0.08
CA VAL A 180 0.57 2.21 -0.66
C VAL A 180 -0.83 1.74 -0.23
N GLY A 181 -1.77 2.67 -0.03
CA GLY A 181 -3.18 2.32 0.22
C GLY A 181 -3.79 1.52 -0.94
N ILE A 182 -3.84 2.12 -2.12
CA ILE A 182 -4.28 1.49 -3.37
C ILE A 182 -3.26 1.77 -4.49
N SER A 183 -2.84 0.76 -5.24
CA SER A 183 -2.07 0.97 -6.48
C SER A 183 -2.64 0.20 -7.68
N GLY A 184 -2.53 0.80 -8.87
CA GLY A 184 -2.91 0.17 -10.13
C GLY A 184 -3.04 1.18 -11.28
N SER A 185 -3.49 0.71 -12.44
CA SER A 185 -3.81 1.52 -13.63
C SER A 185 -5.24 1.23 -14.10
N ASP A 186 -5.82 2.13 -14.89
CA ASP A 186 -7.18 2.01 -15.46
C ASP A 186 -8.27 1.84 -14.39
N MET A 187 -8.15 2.63 -13.31
CA MET A 187 -8.91 2.49 -12.07
C MET A 187 -10.01 3.55 -11.93
N THR A 188 -11.19 3.14 -11.47
CA THR A 188 -12.23 4.03 -10.96
C THR A 188 -12.37 3.84 -9.45
N ILE A 189 -11.98 4.84 -8.67
CA ILE A 189 -12.07 4.80 -7.21
C ILE A 189 -13.16 5.77 -6.76
N VAL A 190 -14.10 5.29 -5.95
CA VAL A 190 -15.10 6.10 -5.25
C VAL A 190 -14.85 5.95 -3.76
N ASN A 191 -14.57 7.06 -3.07
CA ASN A 191 -14.24 7.06 -1.65
C ASN A 191 -15.20 7.95 -0.86
N SER A 192 -15.84 7.35 0.13
CA SER A 192 -16.57 7.99 1.23
C SER A 192 -16.12 7.43 2.58
N GLY A 193 -14.90 6.89 2.64
CA GLY A 193 -14.26 6.33 3.82
C GLY A 193 -12.80 6.76 3.90
N THR A 194 -11.95 5.96 4.56
CA THR A 194 -10.52 6.28 4.71
C THR A 194 -9.66 5.53 3.69
N LEU A 195 -8.82 6.27 2.98
CA LEU A 195 -7.68 5.75 2.22
C LEU A 195 -6.38 6.22 2.89
N SER A 196 -5.45 5.32 3.16
CA SER A 196 -4.17 5.67 3.80
C SER A 196 -2.98 4.94 3.19
N GLY A 197 -1.89 5.67 3.01
CA GLY A 197 -0.57 5.03 2.91
C GLY A 197 -0.11 4.55 4.28
N GLY A 198 0.74 3.53 4.30
CA GLY A 198 1.46 3.10 5.49
C GLY A 198 2.57 4.09 5.83
N MET A 199 3.02 4.08 7.09
CA MET A 199 4.19 4.84 7.54
C MET A 199 5.47 4.04 7.31
N ASP A 200 6.59 4.73 7.13
CA ASP A 200 7.89 4.14 7.43
C ASP A 200 8.02 3.79 8.92
N PHE A 201 9.06 3.03 9.27
CA PHE A 201 9.25 2.58 10.64
C PHE A 201 9.33 3.72 11.66
N ASP A 202 10.01 4.82 11.32
CA ASP A 202 10.20 5.97 12.21
C ASP A 202 8.96 6.88 12.31
N GLY A 203 7.91 6.59 11.55
CA GLY A 203 6.68 7.37 11.54
C GLY A 203 6.86 8.79 10.97
N GLN A 204 7.89 9.01 10.16
CA GLN A 204 8.22 10.30 9.58
C GLN A 204 7.67 10.46 8.17
N ASN A 205 7.68 9.39 7.39
CA ASN A 205 7.25 9.40 6.00
C ASN A 205 6.03 8.51 5.81
N ARG A 206 4.94 9.08 5.28
CA ARG A 206 3.77 8.32 4.85
C ARG A 206 3.86 8.03 3.36
N SER A 207 3.57 6.79 2.98
CA SER A 207 3.41 6.38 1.60
C SER A 207 2.17 7.02 0.96
N GLN A 208 2.00 6.84 -0.34
CA GLN A 208 0.82 7.29 -1.06
C GLN A 208 -0.44 6.57 -0.53
N ALA A 209 -1.53 7.32 -0.39
CA ALA A 209 -2.85 6.74 -0.17
C ALA A 209 -3.37 6.06 -1.45
N VAL A 210 -3.07 6.67 -2.61
CA VAL A 210 -3.39 6.13 -3.93
C VAL A 210 -2.23 6.41 -4.88
N LEU A 211 -1.81 5.41 -5.64
CA LEU A 211 -0.83 5.52 -6.72
C LEU A 211 -1.43 4.99 -8.02
N PHE A 212 -1.72 5.88 -8.95
CA PHE A 212 -2.02 5.50 -10.32
C PHE A 212 -0.72 5.27 -11.08
N THR A 213 -0.55 4.07 -11.63
CA THR A 213 0.71 3.65 -12.27
C THR A 213 0.71 3.84 -13.80
N GLY A 214 -0.37 4.36 -14.37
CA GLY A 214 -0.62 4.46 -15.81
C GLY A 214 -2.12 4.48 -16.14
N GLY A 215 -2.45 4.58 -17.43
CA GLY A 215 -3.81 4.36 -17.94
C GLY A 215 -4.72 5.58 -17.80
N THR A 216 -6.04 5.35 -17.82
CA THR A 216 -7.05 6.38 -17.57
C THR A 216 -7.74 6.12 -16.24
N ASN A 217 -7.53 7.00 -15.26
CA ASN A 217 -8.04 6.79 -13.91
C ASN A 217 -9.01 7.88 -13.45
N SER A 218 -9.78 7.57 -12.41
CA SER A 218 -10.62 8.57 -11.75
C SER A 218 -10.70 8.33 -10.25
N LEU A 219 -10.64 9.41 -9.47
CA LEU A 219 -10.90 9.40 -8.04
C LEU A 219 -12.10 10.30 -7.73
N GLU A 220 -13.21 9.70 -7.29
CA GLU A 220 -14.38 10.41 -6.78
C GLU A 220 -14.33 10.50 -5.25
N LEU A 221 -14.26 11.72 -4.72
CA LEU A 221 -14.38 12.03 -3.31
C LEU A 221 -15.83 12.38 -2.98
N ARG A 222 -16.42 11.65 -2.04
CA ARG A 222 -17.78 11.88 -1.53
C ARG A 222 -17.75 12.24 -0.06
N ASP A 223 -18.82 12.86 0.43
CA ASP A 223 -18.95 13.19 1.85
C ASP A 223 -18.55 12.02 2.77
N GLY A 224 -17.79 12.34 3.83
CA GLY A 224 -17.15 11.35 4.71
C GLY A 224 -15.80 10.81 4.23
N TYR A 225 -15.28 11.24 3.08
CA TYR A 225 -13.95 10.85 2.63
C TYR A 225 -12.86 11.33 3.61
N ASN A 226 -11.82 10.51 3.74
CA ASN A 226 -10.57 10.87 4.38
C ASN A 226 -9.42 10.27 3.58
N VAL A 227 -8.39 11.07 3.32
CA VAL A 227 -7.20 10.64 2.58
C VAL A 227 -5.98 11.01 3.41
N LEU A 228 -5.20 10.00 3.79
CA LEU A 228 -3.99 10.16 4.60
C LEU A 228 -2.77 9.71 3.80
N GLY A 229 -2.03 10.68 3.27
CA GLY A 229 -0.99 10.48 2.27
C GLY A 229 -1.38 11.11 0.94
N ASN A 230 -0.43 11.15 0.00
CA ASN A 230 -0.67 11.75 -1.31
C ASN A 230 -1.48 10.79 -2.20
N VAL A 231 -2.25 11.37 -3.11
CA VAL A 231 -2.80 10.72 -4.29
C VAL A 231 -1.93 11.14 -5.46
N GLN A 232 -1.21 10.18 -6.03
CA GLN A 232 -0.30 10.42 -7.13
C GLN A 232 -0.92 9.94 -8.44
N ALA A 233 -1.19 10.89 -9.33
CA ALA A 233 -1.83 10.75 -10.63
C ALA A 233 -0.94 11.33 -11.75
N THR A 234 0.37 11.10 -11.66
CA THR A 234 1.36 11.68 -12.60
C THR A 234 1.63 10.82 -13.83
N ALA A 235 0.94 9.69 -13.95
CA ALA A 235 1.12 8.72 -15.00
C ALA A 235 -0.23 8.32 -15.58
N GLY A 236 -0.67 8.97 -16.65
CA GLY A 236 -1.92 8.61 -17.31
C GLY A 236 -2.72 9.81 -17.82
N ASP A 237 -4.03 9.61 -17.82
CA ASP A 237 -5.06 10.62 -18.08
C ASP A 237 -6.09 10.50 -16.95
N ASP A 238 -5.97 11.36 -15.94
CA ASP A 238 -6.57 11.15 -14.64
C ASP A 238 -7.58 12.24 -14.29
N THR A 239 -8.72 11.84 -13.72
CA THR A 239 -9.79 12.75 -13.32
C THR A 239 -10.02 12.76 -11.82
N LEU A 240 -9.90 13.93 -11.18
CA LEU A 240 -10.37 14.14 -9.81
C LEU A 240 -11.83 14.60 -9.84
N ILE A 241 -12.69 13.90 -9.11
CA ILE A 241 -14.13 14.16 -9.09
C ILE A 241 -14.57 14.51 -7.67
N LEU A 242 -15.19 15.67 -7.50
CA LEU A 242 -15.92 16.01 -6.28
C LEU A 242 -17.38 15.58 -6.46
N GLY A 243 -17.82 14.57 -5.71
CA GLY A 243 -19.07 13.86 -5.97
C GLY A 243 -19.95 13.65 -4.74
N GLY A 244 -21.02 12.87 -4.93
CA GLY A 244 -21.99 12.54 -3.88
C GLY A 244 -23.20 13.47 -3.82
N ALA A 245 -24.17 13.12 -2.97
CA ALA A 245 -25.44 13.85 -2.84
C ALA A 245 -25.45 14.90 -1.72
N ALA A 246 -24.55 14.75 -0.73
CA ALA A 246 -24.40 15.69 0.38
C ALA A 246 -23.35 16.75 0.07
N ASP A 247 -23.58 17.97 0.54
CA ASP A 247 -22.59 19.04 0.48
C ASP A 247 -21.44 18.74 1.46
N SER A 248 -20.20 18.97 1.02
CA SER A 248 -19.01 18.81 1.84
C SER A 248 -18.02 19.94 1.54
N GLN A 249 -16.85 19.97 2.18
CA GLN A 249 -15.82 20.96 1.89
C GLN A 249 -14.62 20.29 1.24
N PHE A 250 -14.02 20.97 0.26
CA PHE A 250 -12.78 20.55 -0.37
C PHE A 250 -11.85 21.77 -0.44
N ASP A 251 -10.64 21.62 0.08
CA ASP A 251 -9.62 22.66 -0.01
C ASP A 251 -8.92 22.57 -1.37
N ALA A 252 -9.21 23.51 -2.26
CA ALA A 252 -8.62 23.55 -3.60
C ALA A 252 -7.09 23.71 -3.58
N SER A 253 -6.49 24.23 -2.49
CA SER A 253 -5.04 24.32 -2.36
C SER A 253 -4.35 22.96 -2.18
N SER A 254 -5.12 21.90 -1.94
CA SER A 254 -4.63 20.53 -1.88
C SER A 254 -4.33 19.91 -3.26
N ILE A 255 -4.62 20.62 -4.36
CA ILE A 255 -4.33 20.21 -5.74
C ILE A 255 -3.06 20.88 -6.24
N GLY A 256 -2.17 20.09 -6.88
CA GLY A 256 -0.98 20.59 -7.57
C GLY A 256 0.22 19.66 -7.44
N ASP A 257 1.29 19.97 -8.18
CA ASP A 257 2.49 19.13 -8.34
C ASP A 257 3.22 18.77 -7.04
N THR A 258 3.03 19.55 -5.98
CA THR A 258 3.63 19.30 -4.66
C THR A 258 2.57 19.18 -3.56
N ALA A 259 1.30 19.11 -3.92
CA ALA A 259 0.18 19.06 -3.00
C ALA A 259 -0.28 17.61 -2.76
N GLN A 260 -1.39 17.44 -2.03
CA GLN A 260 -1.91 16.11 -1.70
C GLN A 260 -2.44 15.37 -2.93
N TYR A 261 -3.11 16.08 -3.85
CA TYR A 261 -3.65 15.54 -5.10
C TYR A 261 -2.76 16.01 -6.25
N GLU A 262 -1.79 15.17 -6.60
CA GLU A 262 -0.72 15.45 -7.55
C GLU A 262 -1.06 14.87 -8.93
N GLY A 263 -0.85 15.65 -10.00
CA GLY A 263 -0.78 15.15 -11.36
C GLY A 263 -2.09 15.06 -12.16
N PHE A 264 -3.26 15.29 -11.56
CA PHE A 264 -4.54 15.20 -12.27
C PHE A 264 -4.68 16.17 -13.46
N GLU A 265 -5.05 15.65 -14.63
CA GLU A 265 -5.30 16.43 -15.84
C GLU A 265 -6.72 17.00 -15.90
N HIS A 266 -7.71 16.30 -15.32
CA HIS A 266 -9.12 16.67 -15.39
C HIS A 266 -9.76 16.81 -14.02
N PHE A 267 -10.74 17.72 -13.93
CA PHE A 267 -11.46 18.00 -12.70
C PHE A 267 -12.96 18.09 -12.95
N HIS A 268 -13.75 17.25 -12.29
CA HIS A 268 -15.21 17.26 -12.41
C HIS A 268 -15.90 17.50 -11.07
N LYS A 269 -17.09 18.09 -11.13
CA LYS A 269 -18.04 18.09 -10.02
C LYS A 269 -19.30 17.34 -10.43
N THR A 270 -19.68 16.34 -9.64
CA THR A 270 -20.94 15.60 -9.78
C THR A 270 -21.78 15.78 -8.51
N GLY A 271 -23.11 15.76 -8.61
CA GLY A 271 -24.00 16.02 -7.46
C GLY A 271 -24.44 17.48 -7.27
N GLY A 272 -25.46 17.69 -6.42
CA GLY A 272 -26.25 18.92 -6.27
C GLY A 272 -25.44 20.21 -6.04
N LYS A 273 -26.02 21.34 -6.44
CA LYS A 273 -25.46 22.71 -6.36
C LYS A 273 -25.44 23.10 -4.87
N TYR A 274 -24.35 23.42 -4.17
CA TYR A 274 -23.28 24.41 -4.35
C TYR A 274 -22.21 24.08 -3.28
N LEU A 275 -20.91 24.02 -3.63
CA LEU A 275 -19.86 24.07 -2.59
C LEU A 275 -19.52 25.54 -2.35
N GLY A 276 -19.75 26.04 -1.13
CA GLY A 276 -19.16 27.29 -0.68
C GLY A 276 -17.68 27.07 -0.38
N ILE A 277 -16.79 27.49 -1.28
CA ILE A 277 -15.34 27.55 -1.02
C ILE A 277 -15.09 28.86 -0.27
N GLU A 278 -14.72 28.79 1.02
CA GLU A 278 -14.40 29.97 1.81
C GLU A 278 -13.02 30.51 1.38
N GLN A 279 -13.00 31.73 0.84
CA GLN A 279 -11.82 32.32 0.20
C GLN A 279 -11.08 33.28 1.14
N HIS A 280 -9.80 33.02 1.39
CA HIS A 280 -8.87 34.09 1.73
C HIS A 280 -7.80 34.23 0.64
N HIS A 281 -8.05 35.20 -0.26
CA HIS A 281 -7.10 35.92 -1.11
C HIS A 281 -6.47 35.16 -2.30
N GLY A 282 -7.11 35.27 -3.46
CA GLY A 282 -6.47 35.06 -4.77
C GLY A 282 -7.38 34.38 -5.78
N CYS A 283 -7.93 35.15 -6.72
CA CYS A 283 -8.98 34.78 -7.67
C CYS A 283 -8.70 33.51 -8.51
N TYR A 284 -9.60 32.53 -8.44
CA TYR A 284 -10.18 31.85 -9.61
C TYR A 284 -11.68 31.63 -9.39
N ASN A 285 -12.49 32.05 -10.36
CA ASN A 285 -13.94 31.86 -10.36
C ASN A 285 -14.27 30.42 -10.74
N ALA A 286 -15.36 29.89 -10.15
CA ALA A 286 -15.94 28.57 -10.36
C ALA A 286 -16.52 28.33 -11.77
N LEU A 287 -15.82 28.74 -12.83
CA LEU A 287 -16.20 28.53 -14.22
C LEU A 287 -15.21 27.67 -15.02
N ASP A 288 -14.10 27.23 -14.42
CA ASP A 288 -13.15 26.29 -15.05
C ASP A 288 -13.28 24.85 -14.48
N PHE A 289 -14.51 24.46 -14.11
CA PHE A 289 -14.89 23.05 -13.92
C PHE A 289 -15.93 22.65 -14.99
N VAL A 290 -15.56 22.81 -16.27
CA VAL A 290 -16.09 22.09 -17.45
C VAL A 290 -14.96 21.95 -18.46
#